data_AF-A2E7D9-F1
#
_entry.id   AF-A2E7D9-F1
#
_cell.length_a   1.000
_cell.length_b   1.000
_cell.length_c   1.000
_cell.angle_alpha   90.00
_cell.angle_beta   90.00
_cell.angle_gamma   90.00
#
_symmetry.space_group_name_H-M   'P 1'
#
loop_
_entity.id
_entity.type
_entity.pdbx_description
1 polymer ?
#
loop_
_entity_poly.entity_id
_entity_poly.type
_entity_poly.pdbx_seq_one_letter_code
_entity_poly.pdbx_strand_id
1 'polypeptide(L)'
;MFLGEYHLFAYSKQQEKNVLHSDQAPYSVWETFYQDYPKSNYYSGKNVKGSAINGEYFIFNAIFLSVTTTSAITFSKAGIKFLDSYKSLSSCSSNTVGGAINFNCDSSIVQYRSCGYKSQTRGDRGQHSCAMLVWQSNSKNYVYESSFINCGNTEKDDTNYIYLGKPSVKSINSSYCKARYTAGITLYFNTGTFTMTNSSVCNNSATWSVIMSQSSTYTFGFCNVLSNTHTETR
;
A
#
# COMPACT_ATOMS: atom_id res chain seq x y z
N MET A 1 -21.75 -25.00 3.45
CA MET A 1 -22.31 -23.79 2.80
C MET A 1 -21.97 -22.61 3.70
N PHE A 2 -20.85 -21.93 3.43
CA PHE A 2 -20.43 -20.73 4.17
C PHE A 2 -20.53 -19.55 3.22
N LEU A 3 -21.56 -18.73 3.39
CA LEU A 3 -21.64 -17.39 2.82
C LEU A 3 -20.73 -16.50 3.66
N GLY A 4 -19.45 -16.45 3.29
CA GLY A 4 -18.57 -15.38 3.75
C GLY A 4 -19.00 -14.11 3.04
N GLU A 5 -19.47 -13.12 3.80
CA GLU A 5 -19.69 -11.77 3.30
C GLU A 5 -18.34 -11.20 2.85
N TYR A 6 -18.04 -11.36 1.56
CA TYR A 6 -16.97 -10.63 0.92
C TYR A 6 -17.40 -9.18 0.85
N HIS A 7 -16.94 -8.34 1.77
CA HIS A 7 -16.93 -6.90 1.57
C HIS A 7 -15.99 -6.59 0.41
N LEU A 8 -16.56 -6.72 -0.78
CA LEU A 8 -15.97 -6.29 -2.02
C LEU A 8 -15.87 -4.76 -1.91
N PHE A 9 -14.69 -4.23 -1.61
CA PHE A 9 -14.37 -2.80 -1.82
C PHE A 9 -14.24 -2.52 -3.33
N ALA A 10 -15.15 -3.07 -4.14
CA ALA A 10 -15.26 -2.77 -5.55
C ALA A 10 -16.02 -1.47 -5.68
N TYR A 11 -15.32 -0.51 -6.28
CA TYR A 11 -15.89 0.65 -6.95
C TYR A 11 -17.03 0.18 -7.87
N SER A 12 -18.29 0.31 -7.44
CA SER A 12 -19.41 0.26 -8.36
C SER A 12 -19.38 1.55 -9.19
N LYS A 13 -19.59 1.43 -10.49
CA LYS A 13 -19.39 2.47 -11.50
C LYS A 13 -20.42 3.63 -11.41
N GLN A 14 -21.03 3.86 -10.26
CA GLN A 14 -22.18 4.76 -10.10
C GLN A 14 -22.10 5.78 -8.96
N GLN A 15 -20.96 5.97 -8.28
CA GLN A 15 -20.79 7.13 -7.40
C GLN A 15 -19.40 7.76 -7.52
N GLU A 16 -19.29 8.80 -8.33
CA GLU A 16 -18.24 9.85 -8.22
C GLU A 16 -18.39 10.71 -6.94
N LYS A 17 -18.92 10.15 -5.85
CA LYS A 17 -19.06 10.84 -4.57
C LYS A 17 -18.19 10.15 -3.52
N ASN A 18 -17.05 10.77 -3.25
CA ASN A 18 -16.26 10.71 -2.00
C ASN A 18 -16.75 9.65 -1.00
N VAL A 19 -16.28 8.41 -1.13
CA VAL A 19 -16.41 7.42 -0.05
C VAL A 19 -15.35 7.73 1.00
N LEU A 20 -15.62 8.79 1.76
CA LEU A 20 -14.94 9.08 3.02
C LEU A 20 -15.62 8.19 4.06
N HIS A 21 -14.94 7.10 4.45
CA HIS A 21 -15.41 6.22 5.51
C HIS A 21 -15.42 7.02 6.83
N SER A 22 -16.59 7.39 7.32
CA SER A 22 -16.77 8.40 8.37
C SER A 22 -17.16 7.82 9.74
N ASP A 23 -17.04 6.52 9.93
CA ASP A 23 -17.63 5.76 11.03
C ASP A 23 -16.67 5.49 12.20
N GLN A 24 -15.38 5.81 12.06
CA GLN A 24 -14.41 5.67 13.15
C GLN A 24 -13.73 6.99 13.51
N ALA A 25 -13.55 7.23 14.81
CA ALA A 25 -12.73 8.34 15.27
C ALA A 25 -11.27 8.12 14.84
N PRO A 26 -10.55 9.16 14.39
CA PRO A 26 -9.15 9.03 13.99
C PRO A 26 -8.30 8.34 15.07
N TYR A 27 -8.50 8.73 16.32
CA TYR A 27 -7.73 8.22 17.46
C TYR A 27 -7.84 6.71 17.65
N SER A 28 -9.05 6.14 17.60
CA SER A 28 -9.25 4.69 17.76
C SER A 28 -8.54 3.87 16.68
N VAL A 29 -8.39 4.44 15.49
CA VAL A 29 -7.63 3.79 14.41
C VAL A 29 -6.14 3.82 14.71
N TRP A 30 -5.62 4.93 15.21
CA TRP A 30 -4.22 5.03 15.59
C TRP A 30 -3.87 4.03 16.72
N GLU A 31 -4.71 3.96 17.77
CA GLU A 31 -4.53 3.03 18.90
C GLU A 31 -4.48 1.55 18.50
N THR A 32 -5.13 1.20 17.39
CA THR A 32 -5.08 -0.17 16.83
C THR A 32 -3.64 -0.57 16.47
N PHE A 33 -2.80 0.40 16.11
CA PHE A 33 -1.44 0.16 15.64
C PHE A 33 -0.38 0.69 16.57
N TYR A 34 -0.61 1.80 17.26
CA TYR A 34 0.37 2.47 18.12
C TYR A 34 -0.27 2.73 19.49
N GLN A 35 0.41 2.38 20.58
CA GLN A 35 -0.16 2.38 21.94
C GLN A 35 -0.28 3.78 22.58
N ASP A 36 -0.09 4.84 21.81
CA ASP A 36 -0.04 6.22 22.27
C ASP A 36 -0.91 7.13 21.40
N TYR A 37 -1.27 8.31 21.88
CA TYR A 37 -1.94 9.33 21.06
C TYR A 37 -0.95 9.96 20.08
N PRO A 38 -1.32 10.20 18.80
CA PRO A 38 -0.42 10.84 17.86
C PRO A 38 -0.08 12.26 18.33
N LYS A 39 1.20 12.52 18.59
CA LYS A 39 1.71 13.83 19.05
C LYS A 39 1.51 14.93 18.00
N SER A 40 1.38 14.57 16.74
CA SER A 40 1.10 15.45 15.60
C SER A 40 -0.39 15.48 15.25
N ASN A 41 -0.89 16.61 14.73
CA ASN A 41 -2.19 16.66 14.06
C ASN A 41 -2.26 15.68 12.88
N TYR A 42 -3.45 15.13 12.63
CA TYR A 42 -3.70 14.32 11.43
C TYR A 42 -3.99 15.20 10.22
N TYR A 43 -3.69 14.68 9.03
CA TYR A 43 -3.94 15.34 7.75
C TYR A 43 -5.16 14.70 7.07
N SER A 44 -6.13 15.52 6.68
CA SER A 44 -7.36 15.08 6.00
C SER A 44 -7.71 15.96 4.82
N GLY A 45 -8.53 15.43 3.89
CA GLY A 45 -8.99 16.17 2.72
C GLY A 45 -8.23 15.83 1.43
N LYS A 46 -8.31 16.73 0.44
CA LYS A 46 -7.84 16.48 -0.93
C LYS A 46 -6.40 16.91 -1.13
N ASN A 47 -5.57 16.02 -1.70
CA ASN A 47 -4.16 16.27 -2.05
C ASN A 47 -3.35 16.87 -0.91
N VAL A 48 -3.56 16.38 0.31
CA VAL A 48 -2.78 16.81 1.48
C VAL A 48 -1.30 16.59 1.23
N LYS A 49 -0.49 17.60 1.51
CA LYS A 49 0.97 17.50 1.38
C LYS A 49 1.57 17.25 2.75
N GLY A 50 2.56 16.38 2.82
CA GLY A 50 3.29 16.08 4.05
C GLY A 50 4.78 15.90 3.78
N SER A 51 5.59 16.47 4.64
CA SER A 51 7.04 16.26 4.69
C SER A 51 7.47 16.11 6.14
N ALA A 52 8.25 15.09 6.49
CA ALA A 52 8.65 14.93 7.89
C ALA A 52 9.68 15.96 8.36
N ILE A 53 9.38 16.56 9.51
CA ILE A 53 10.33 17.35 10.29
C ILE A 53 10.75 16.57 11.54
N ASN A 54 9.81 15.91 12.24
CA ASN A 54 9.97 14.87 13.28
C ASN A 54 8.59 14.42 13.81
N GLY A 55 8.52 13.19 14.38
CA GLY A 55 7.49 12.77 15.33
C GLY A 55 6.09 12.57 14.79
N GLU A 56 5.77 11.33 14.39
CA GLU A 56 4.41 10.81 14.15
C GLU A 56 3.64 11.50 13.01
N TYR A 57 2.99 10.72 12.14
CA TYR A 57 2.27 11.23 10.98
C TYR A 57 1.04 10.38 10.74
N PHE A 58 -0.13 11.00 10.86
CA PHE A 58 -1.39 10.32 10.63
C PHE A 58 -2.16 10.98 9.49
N ILE A 59 -2.38 10.25 8.41
CA ILE A 59 -3.25 10.66 7.32
C ILE A 59 -4.57 9.95 7.51
N PHE A 60 -5.64 10.71 7.67
CA PHE A 60 -6.95 10.17 7.93
C PHE A 60 -7.95 10.80 6.99
N ASN A 61 -8.72 9.97 6.29
CA ASN A 61 -9.82 10.42 5.44
C ASN A 61 -9.35 11.41 4.36
N ALA A 62 -8.43 10.94 3.51
CA ALA A 62 -7.73 11.75 2.52
C ALA A 62 -7.85 11.18 1.11
N ILE A 63 -7.95 12.05 0.10
CA ILE A 63 -8.02 11.65 -1.30
C ILE A 63 -6.93 12.36 -2.07
N PHE A 64 -6.13 11.59 -2.81
CA PHE A 64 -5.11 12.11 -3.71
C PHE A 64 -5.56 11.89 -5.13
N LEU A 65 -5.66 12.96 -5.90
CA LEU A 65 -6.14 12.99 -7.27
C LEU A 65 -5.05 13.58 -8.15
N SER A 66 -4.64 12.81 -9.16
CA SER A 66 -3.78 13.28 -10.26
C SER A 66 -2.48 13.96 -9.80
N VAL A 67 -1.90 13.48 -8.70
CA VAL A 67 -0.54 13.86 -8.30
C VAL A 67 0.39 13.32 -9.38
N THR A 68 1.07 14.19 -10.15
CA THR A 68 1.83 13.83 -11.38
C THR A 68 3.32 14.16 -11.31
N THR A 69 3.75 14.88 -10.28
CA THR A 69 5.11 15.39 -10.15
C THR A 69 5.91 14.49 -9.21
N THR A 70 6.13 14.92 -7.97
CA THR A 70 6.76 14.15 -6.89
C THR A 70 5.70 13.44 -6.06
N SER A 71 6.09 12.42 -5.29
CA SER A 71 5.20 11.83 -4.29
C SER A 71 4.60 12.93 -3.41
N ALA A 72 3.29 12.87 -3.19
CA ALA A 72 2.57 13.85 -2.38
C ALA A 72 3.07 13.85 -0.93
N ILE A 73 3.57 12.70 -0.48
CA ILE A 73 4.17 12.50 0.81
C ILE A 73 5.50 11.80 0.61
N THR A 74 6.57 12.42 1.11
CA THR A 74 7.91 11.84 1.09
C THR A 74 8.53 11.91 2.47
N PHE A 75 9.12 10.80 2.90
CA PHE A 75 9.80 10.67 4.18
C PHE A 75 11.21 10.14 4.00
N SER A 76 12.18 10.86 4.57
CA SER A 76 13.61 10.56 4.50
C SER A 76 14.31 10.55 5.87
N LYS A 77 13.59 10.87 6.96
CA LYS A 77 14.14 10.84 8.33
C LYS A 77 13.75 9.55 9.04
N ALA A 78 14.68 8.97 9.78
CA ALA A 78 14.41 7.78 10.59
C ALA A 78 13.53 8.10 11.82
N GLY A 79 12.95 7.06 12.42
CA GLY A 79 12.17 7.15 13.66
C GLY A 79 10.74 7.70 13.48
N ILE A 80 10.22 7.72 12.27
CA ILE A 80 8.85 8.16 12.00
C ILE A 80 7.88 7.00 12.29
N LYS A 81 6.77 7.28 12.98
CA LYS A 81 5.58 6.44 12.98
C LYS A 81 4.58 7.04 11.99
N PHE A 82 4.23 6.28 10.96
CA PHE A 82 3.26 6.69 9.98
C PHE A 82 2.06 5.75 9.98
N LEU A 83 0.88 6.34 9.88
CA LEU A 83 -0.37 5.66 9.59
C LEU A 83 -1.09 6.43 8.50
N ASP A 84 -1.47 5.76 7.41
CA ASP A 84 -2.57 6.23 6.58
C ASP A 84 -3.82 5.37 6.83
N SER A 85 -4.96 6.04 6.88
CA SER A 85 -6.26 5.41 7.05
C SER A 85 -7.33 6.08 6.21
N TYR A 86 -8.21 5.26 5.61
CA TYR A 86 -9.30 5.72 4.76
C TYR A 86 -8.81 6.67 3.68
N LYS A 87 -7.76 6.23 2.98
CA LYS A 87 -7.02 7.04 2.03
C LYS A 87 -7.15 6.48 0.62
N SER A 88 -7.52 7.33 -0.33
CA SER A 88 -7.63 6.96 -1.75
C SER A 88 -6.58 7.65 -2.61
N LEU A 89 -5.92 6.90 -3.49
CA LEU A 89 -5.05 7.40 -4.56
C LEU A 89 -5.73 7.12 -5.90
N SER A 90 -6.09 8.15 -6.65
CA SER A 90 -6.72 8.01 -7.96
C SER A 90 -5.94 8.73 -9.05
N SER A 91 -5.56 7.99 -10.08
CA SER A 91 -4.83 8.50 -11.25
C SER A 91 -3.53 9.24 -10.88
N CYS A 92 -2.91 8.87 -9.77
CA CYS A 92 -1.64 9.43 -9.35
C CYS A 92 -0.49 8.80 -10.15
N SER A 93 0.47 9.60 -10.58
CA SER A 93 1.74 9.18 -11.15
C SER A 93 2.89 9.98 -10.54
N SER A 94 3.93 9.33 -10.03
CA SER A 94 5.10 10.07 -9.52
C SER A 94 6.33 9.73 -10.33
N ASN A 95 7.23 10.70 -10.47
CA ASN A 95 8.58 10.48 -10.98
C ASN A 95 9.53 9.85 -9.96
N THR A 96 9.09 9.72 -8.70
CA THR A 96 9.84 9.06 -7.64
C THR A 96 9.41 7.61 -7.45
N VAL A 97 10.25 6.85 -6.75
CA VAL A 97 9.88 5.54 -6.19
C VAL A 97 8.61 5.72 -5.32
N GLY A 98 7.64 4.80 -5.42
CA GLY A 98 6.49 4.77 -4.50
C GLY A 98 5.21 5.49 -4.90
N GLY A 99 5.01 5.84 -6.17
CA GLY A 99 3.77 6.50 -6.59
C GLY A 99 3.50 7.75 -5.75
N ALA A 100 2.32 7.88 -5.15
CA ALA A 100 2.00 9.07 -4.36
C ALA A 100 2.65 9.11 -2.96
N ILE A 101 3.20 7.99 -2.45
CA ILE A 101 3.77 7.92 -1.11
C ILE A 101 5.11 7.19 -1.12
N ASN A 102 6.17 7.93 -0.82
CA ASN A 102 7.54 7.43 -0.81
C ASN A 102 8.15 7.49 0.60
N PHE A 103 8.49 6.33 1.15
CA PHE A 103 9.30 6.24 2.37
C PHE A 103 10.66 5.65 2.01
N ASN A 104 11.72 6.38 2.34
CA ASN A 104 13.09 5.91 2.19
C ASN A 104 13.88 6.22 3.47
N CYS A 105 13.54 5.53 4.55
CA CYS A 105 14.09 5.74 5.88
C CYS A 105 13.70 4.61 6.84
N ASP A 106 14.45 4.40 7.92
CA ASP A 106 14.06 3.46 8.98
C ASP A 106 12.87 4.01 9.78
N SER A 107 11.65 3.61 9.42
CA SER A 107 10.42 4.15 10.00
C SER A 107 9.30 3.13 9.96
N SER A 108 8.36 3.24 10.90
CA SER A 108 7.17 2.40 10.90
C SER A 108 6.13 2.99 9.97
N ILE A 109 5.66 2.18 9.02
CA ILE A 109 4.58 2.53 8.09
C ILE A 109 3.45 1.52 8.27
N VAL A 110 2.24 2.06 8.45
CA VAL A 110 1.00 1.29 8.44
C VAL A 110 0.08 1.91 7.40
N GLN A 111 -0.40 1.06 6.49
CA GLN A 111 -1.41 1.42 5.51
C GLN A 111 -2.69 0.66 5.82
N TYR A 112 -3.70 1.36 6.31
CA TYR A 112 -4.96 0.77 6.74
C TYR A 112 -6.10 1.30 5.86
N ARG A 113 -6.97 0.45 5.33
CA ARG A 113 -8.11 0.90 4.50
C ARG A 113 -7.70 1.90 3.42
N SER A 114 -6.61 1.53 2.76
CA SER A 114 -5.93 2.33 1.76
C SER A 114 -6.29 1.81 0.38
N CYS A 115 -6.76 2.67 -0.52
CA CYS A 115 -7.12 2.27 -1.88
C CYS A 115 -6.32 2.98 -2.97
N GLY A 116 -6.01 2.25 -4.02
CA GLY A 116 -5.34 2.74 -5.23
C GLY A 116 -6.18 2.42 -6.46
N TYR A 117 -6.43 3.42 -7.29
CA TYR A 117 -7.13 3.28 -8.56
C TYR A 117 -6.36 3.98 -9.67
N LYS A 118 -6.04 3.26 -10.76
CA LYS A 118 -5.33 3.81 -11.93
C LYS A 118 -4.03 4.55 -11.57
N SER A 119 -3.43 4.23 -10.43
CA SER A 119 -2.20 4.86 -9.97
C SER A 119 -0.99 4.13 -10.52
N GLN A 120 0.05 4.87 -10.89
CA GLN A 120 1.25 4.35 -11.53
C GLN A 120 2.50 5.02 -10.92
N THR A 121 3.68 4.45 -11.13
CA THR A 121 4.94 5.18 -10.92
C THR A 121 5.72 5.26 -12.23
N ARG A 122 6.52 6.32 -12.38
CA ARG A 122 7.60 6.42 -13.37
C ARG A 122 8.96 6.07 -12.75
N GLY A 123 9.05 5.92 -11.43
CA GLY A 123 10.19 5.30 -10.76
C GLY A 123 10.21 3.78 -10.99
N ASP A 124 11.33 3.14 -10.67
CA ASP A 124 11.50 1.72 -11.01
C ASP A 124 10.72 0.78 -10.08
N ARG A 125 10.34 1.23 -8.87
CA ARG A 125 9.68 0.40 -7.85
C ARG A 125 8.49 1.10 -7.18
N GLY A 126 7.49 0.30 -6.79
CA GLY A 126 6.33 0.70 -5.98
C GLY A 126 5.41 1.67 -6.71
N GLN A 127 4.45 1.15 -7.47
CA GLN A 127 3.52 1.94 -8.29
C GLN A 127 2.36 2.58 -7.50
N HIS A 128 2.16 2.23 -6.22
CA HIS A 128 1.14 2.83 -5.35
C HIS A 128 1.73 3.50 -4.11
N SER A 129 2.40 2.69 -3.29
CA SER A 129 3.24 3.10 -2.17
C SER A 129 4.54 2.31 -2.25
N CYS A 130 5.64 2.96 -1.88
CA CYS A 130 6.90 2.27 -1.64
C CYS A 130 7.37 2.61 -0.24
N ALA A 131 7.65 1.55 0.50
CA ALA A 131 8.38 1.64 1.75
C ALA A 131 9.74 0.97 1.56
N MET A 132 10.79 1.77 1.49
CA MET A 132 12.18 1.34 1.56
C MET A 132 12.69 1.63 2.97
N LEU A 133 12.62 0.63 3.84
CA LEU A 133 13.20 0.71 5.18
C LEU A 133 14.70 0.41 5.13
N VAL A 134 15.43 0.59 6.24
CA VAL A 134 16.84 0.16 6.30
C VAL A 134 16.95 -1.35 6.47
N TRP A 135 18.10 -1.91 6.06
CA TRP A 135 18.37 -3.33 6.23
C TRP A 135 18.23 -3.73 7.70
N GLN A 136 17.62 -4.89 7.94
CA GLN A 136 17.37 -5.40 9.29
C GLN A 136 16.49 -4.53 10.20
N SER A 137 15.72 -3.61 9.63
CA SER A 137 14.78 -2.78 10.40
C SER A 137 13.73 -3.62 11.13
N ASN A 138 13.49 -3.30 12.40
CA ASN A 138 12.37 -3.85 13.17
C ASN A 138 11.09 -3.01 13.08
N SER A 139 11.09 -1.98 12.23
CA SER A 139 9.96 -1.08 12.04
C SER A 139 8.78 -1.78 11.36
N LYS A 140 7.56 -1.32 11.65
CA LYS A 140 6.33 -1.88 11.07
C LYS A 140 6.29 -1.58 9.57
N ASN A 141 5.86 -2.54 8.77
CA ASN A 141 5.58 -2.36 7.35
C ASN A 141 4.25 -3.06 7.00
N TYR A 142 3.14 -2.48 7.44
CA TYR A 142 1.84 -3.14 7.45
C TYR A 142 0.93 -2.62 6.33
N VAL A 143 0.21 -3.52 5.67
CA VAL A 143 -0.82 -3.17 4.69
C VAL A 143 -2.08 -3.98 4.97
N TYR A 144 -3.08 -3.33 5.57
CA TYR A 144 -4.29 -3.97 6.09
C TYR A 144 -5.56 -3.41 5.42
N GLU A 145 -6.54 -4.28 5.15
CA GLU A 145 -7.88 -3.94 4.66
C GLU A 145 -7.85 -3.00 3.44
N SER A 146 -6.88 -3.17 2.55
CA SER A 146 -6.54 -2.23 1.48
C SER A 146 -6.79 -2.83 0.10
N SER A 147 -7.03 -1.98 -0.91
CA SER A 147 -7.39 -2.42 -2.26
C SER A 147 -6.65 -1.67 -3.37
N PHE A 148 -6.13 -2.36 -4.35
CA PHE A 148 -5.39 -1.77 -5.47
C PHE A 148 -5.98 -2.30 -6.78
N ILE A 149 -6.50 -1.39 -7.60
CA ILE A 149 -7.27 -1.73 -8.79
C ILE A 149 -6.77 -0.94 -9.99
N ASN A 150 -6.48 -1.61 -11.11
CA ASN A 150 -5.93 -0.98 -12.31
C ASN A 150 -4.64 -0.20 -12.04
N CYS A 151 -3.86 -0.59 -11.03
CA CYS A 151 -2.61 0.08 -10.72
C CYS A 151 -1.47 -0.45 -11.59
N GLY A 152 -0.52 0.41 -11.88
CA GLY A 152 0.71 0.03 -12.55
C GLY A 152 0.72 0.04 -14.07
N ASN A 153 1.87 -0.36 -14.59
CA ASN A 153 2.21 -0.49 -16.00
C ASN A 153 3.30 -1.56 -16.19
N THR A 154 3.50 -2.01 -17.42
CA THR A 154 4.48 -3.05 -17.78
C THR A 154 5.91 -2.52 -17.89
N GLU A 155 6.14 -1.21 -17.72
CA GLU A 155 7.46 -0.61 -17.83
C GLU A 155 8.25 -0.71 -16.52
N LYS A 156 7.54 -0.81 -15.37
CA LYS A 156 8.15 -0.75 -14.02
C LYS A 156 7.98 -2.04 -13.24
N ASP A 157 8.91 -2.28 -12.31
CA ASP A 157 9.19 -3.62 -11.77
C ASP A 157 8.04 -4.20 -10.95
N ASP A 158 7.50 -3.43 -10.00
CA ASP A 158 6.58 -3.93 -8.97
C ASP A 158 5.43 -2.96 -8.66
N THR A 159 4.22 -3.50 -8.42
CA THR A 159 3.05 -2.70 -8.04
C THR A 159 3.06 -2.25 -6.58
N ASN A 160 3.04 -3.20 -5.64
CA ASN A 160 3.04 -2.94 -4.20
C ASN A 160 4.35 -3.47 -3.61
N TYR A 161 5.28 -2.56 -3.33
CA TYR A 161 6.64 -2.88 -2.92
C TYR A 161 6.80 -2.69 -1.41
N ILE A 162 6.76 -3.81 -0.68
CA ILE A 162 6.88 -3.86 0.77
C ILE A 162 8.30 -4.36 1.08
N TYR A 163 9.24 -3.43 1.16
CA TYR A 163 10.68 -3.71 1.25
C TYR A 163 11.23 -3.47 2.65
N LEU A 164 11.85 -4.51 3.23
CA LEU A 164 12.46 -4.48 4.56
C LEU A 164 11.45 -4.19 5.69
N GLY A 165 11.91 -4.27 6.95
CA GLY A 165 11.07 -4.12 8.14
C GLY A 165 10.43 -5.42 8.63
N LYS A 166 9.38 -5.26 9.44
CA LYS A 166 8.45 -6.31 9.86
C LYS A 166 7.18 -6.24 9.01
N PRO A 167 7.09 -6.97 7.89
CA PRO A 167 5.94 -6.91 7.02
C PRO A 167 4.76 -7.71 7.57
N SER A 168 3.56 -7.16 7.42
CA SER A 168 2.31 -7.86 7.72
C SER A 168 1.23 -7.41 6.75
N VAL A 169 0.57 -8.37 6.11
CA VAL A 169 -0.45 -8.13 5.10
C VAL A 169 -1.73 -8.83 5.52
N LYS A 170 -2.85 -8.10 5.54
CA LYS A 170 -4.14 -8.66 5.95
C LYS A 170 -5.26 -8.07 5.12
N SER A 171 -6.12 -8.91 4.58
CA SER A 171 -7.33 -8.49 3.86
C SER A 171 -7.03 -7.53 2.70
N ILE A 172 -6.10 -7.90 1.82
CA ILE A 172 -5.78 -7.12 0.62
C ILE A 172 -6.55 -7.64 -0.59
N ASN A 173 -6.96 -6.72 -1.46
CA ASN A 173 -7.38 -7.05 -2.82
C ASN A 173 -6.50 -6.31 -3.83
N SER A 174 -5.77 -7.04 -4.68
CA SER A 174 -5.04 -6.47 -5.81
C SER A 174 -5.60 -7.01 -7.11
N SER A 175 -6.19 -6.15 -7.95
CA SER A 175 -6.80 -6.58 -9.20
C SER A 175 -6.53 -5.70 -10.41
N TYR A 176 -6.44 -6.34 -11.59
CA TYR A 176 -6.16 -5.66 -12.86
C TYR A 176 -4.85 -4.84 -12.86
N CYS A 177 -3.93 -5.19 -11.97
CA CYS A 177 -2.65 -4.50 -11.85
C CYS A 177 -1.63 -5.04 -12.86
N LYS A 178 -0.71 -4.19 -13.31
CA LYS A 178 0.31 -4.56 -14.29
C LYS A 178 1.71 -4.15 -13.81
N ALA A 179 2.69 -5.02 -14.00
CA ALA A 179 4.08 -4.78 -13.67
C ALA A 179 5.00 -5.48 -14.66
N ARG A 180 6.28 -5.08 -14.71
CA ARG A 180 7.31 -5.83 -15.41
C ARG A 180 7.60 -7.15 -14.70
N TYR A 181 7.89 -7.17 -13.41
CA TYR A 181 8.28 -8.39 -12.70
C TYR A 181 7.17 -8.93 -11.79
N THR A 182 6.60 -8.09 -10.91
CA THR A 182 5.59 -8.55 -9.93
C THR A 182 4.34 -7.67 -9.89
N ALA A 183 3.20 -8.22 -10.31
CA ALA A 183 1.91 -7.52 -10.27
C ALA A 183 1.01 -8.05 -9.16
N GLY A 184 1.19 -7.47 -7.98
CA GLY A 184 0.46 -7.79 -6.77
C GLY A 184 1.27 -7.34 -5.57
N ILE A 185 1.90 -8.27 -4.86
CA ILE A 185 2.67 -7.96 -3.65
C ILE A 185 4.11 -8.44 -3.78
N THR A 186 5.06 -7.52 -3.59
CA THR A 186 6.49 -7.83 -3.56
C THR A 186 7.01 -7.69 -2.14
N LEU A 187 7.59 -8.78 -1.63
CA LEU A 187 8.18 -8.90 -0.31
C LEU A 187 9.66 -9.26 -0.46
N TYR A 188 10.52 -8.46 0.17
CA TYR A 188 11.96 -8.61 -0.01
C TYR A 188 12.71 -8.32 1.29
N PHE A 189 13.63 -9.22 1.65
CA PHE A 189 14.64 -9.04 2.70
C PHE A 189 14.10 -8.64 4.09
N ASN A 190 12.91 -9.09 4.46
CA ASN A 190 12.32 -8.78 5.75
C ASN A 190 13.05 -9.41 6.94
N THR A 191 12.89 -8.79 8.12
CA THR A 191 13.30 -9.42 9.38
C THR A 191 12.09 -10.12 10.00
N GLY A 192 12.20 -11.44 10.14
CA GLY A 192 11.21 -12.26 10.81
C GLY A 192 10.12 -12.83 9.90
N THR A 193 9.12 -13.44 10.52
CA THR A 193 8.04 -14.12 9.79
C THR A 193 7.08 -13.11 9.19
N PHE A 194 6.92 -13.17 7.87
CA PHE A 194 5.84 -12.48 7.18
C PHE A 194 4.53 -13.24 7.31
N THR A 195 3.44 -12.51 7.53
CA THR A 195 2.09 -13.07 7.51
C THR A 195 1.25 -12.37 6.44
N MET A 196 0.63 -13.15 5.55
CA MET A 196 -0.42 -12.70 4.64
C MET A 196 -1.70 -13.47 4.90
N THR A 197 -2.79 -12.76 5.22
CA THR A 197 -4.08 -13.40 5.50
C THR A 197 -5.24 -12.77 4.75
N ASN A 198 -6.28 -13.56 4.47
CA ASN A 198 -7.56 -13.12 3.90
C ASN A 198 -7.43 -12.28 2.62
N SER A 199 -6.42 -12.54 1.80
CA SER A 199 -6.05 -11.67 0.69
C SER A 199 -6.41 -12.26 -0.68
N SER A 200 -6.61 -11.41 -1.68
CA SER A 200 -7.00 -11.79 -3.04
C SER A 200 -6.16 -11.06 -4.07
N VAL A 201 -5.71 -11.80 -5.09
CA VAL A 201 -4.90 -11.30 -6.21
C VAL A 201 -5.53 -11.78 -7.49
N CYS A 202 -6.12 -10.88 -8.28
CA CYS A 202 -7.01 -11.25 -9.38
C CYS A 202 -6.74 -10.48 -10.67
N ASN A 203 -6.70 -11.15 -11.83
CA ASN A 203 -6.56 -10.48 -13.13
C ASN A 203 -5.32 -9.57 -13.26
N ASN A 204 -4.26 -9.85 -12.49
CA ASN A 204 -3.01 -9.10 -12.59
C ASN A 204 -2.12 -9.70 -13.69
N SER A 205 -1.20 -8.89 -14.20
CA SER A 205 -0.23 -9.34 -15.20
C SER A 205 1.19 -8.85 -14.96
N ALA A 206 2.13 -9.78 -15.00
CA ALA A 206 3.56 -9.50 -14.93
C ALA A 206 4.40 -10.59 -15.62
N THR A 207 5.68 -10.31 -15.83
CA THR A 207 6.61 -11.26 -16.46
C THR A 207 7.06 -12.36 -15.52
N TRP A 208 7.07 -12.19 -14.20
CA TRP A 208 7.62 -13.23 -13.30
C TRP A 208 6.61 -13.74 -12.28
N SER A 209 5.92 -12.86 -11.55
CA SER A 209 5.05 -13.31 -10.47
C SER A 209 3.92 -12.34 -10.17
N VAL A 210 2.95 -12.78 -9.37
CA VAL A 210 1.92 -11.90 -8.79
C VAL A 210 2.10 -11.70 -7.30
N ILE A 211 2.83 -12.62 -6.66
CA ILE A 211 3.33 -12.48 -5.30
C ILE A 211 4.80 -12.93 -5.34
N MET A 212 5.72 -12.06 -4.95
CA MET A 212 7.14 -12.39 -4.80
C MET A 212 7.52 -12.34 -3.33
N SER A 213 8.26 -13.35 -2.89
CA SER A 213 8.73 -13.46 -1.51
C SER A 213 10.15 -14.02 -1.47
N GLN A 214 11.12 -13.24 -0.99
CA GLN A 214 12.53 -13.65 -0.92
C GLN A 214 13.16 -13.45 0.47
N SER A 215 13.86 -14.48 0.94
CA SER A 215 14.73 -14.47 2.15
C SER A 215 14.03 -14.25 3.49
N SER A 216 13.00 -15.06 3.81
CA SER A 216 12.33 -15.08 5.13
C SER A 216 11.40 -16.28 5.31
N THR A 217 10.83 -16.43 6.51
CA THR A 217 9.72 -17.35 6.79
C THR A 217 8.40 -16.67 6.41
N TYR A 218 7.49 -17.41 5.77
CA TYR A 218 6.19 -16.89 5.33
C TYR A 218 5.04 -17.76 5.84
N THR A 219 3.98 -17.09 6.32
CA THR A 219 2.71 -17.71 6.69
C THR A 219 1.61 -17.12 5.82
N PHE A 220 0.97 -17.97 5.03
CA PHE A 220 -0.20 -17.61 4.21
C PHE A 220 -1.45 -18.28 4.79
N GLY A 221 -2.53 -17.51 4.98
CA GLY A 221 -3.81 -18.04 5.42
C GLY A 221 -4.97 -17.44 4.62
N PHE A 222 -5.85 -18.26 4.07
CA PHE A 222 -7.03 -17.79 3.30
C PHE A 222 -6.66 -16.78 2.19
N CYS A 223 -5.67 -17.11 1.35
CA CYS A 223 -5.22 -16.25 0.26
C CYS A 223 -5.61 -16.86 -1.09
N ASN A 224 -6.24 -16.06 -1.96
CA ASN A 224 -6.74 -16.50 -3.25
C ASN A 224 -6.00 -15.80 -4.40
N VAL A 225 -5.52 -16.56 -5.37
CA VAL A 225 -4.91 -16.06 -6.61
C VAL A 225 -5.78 -16.50 -7.77
N LEU A 226 -6.42 -15.56 -8.45
CA LEU A 226 -7.49 -15.83 -9.42
C LEU A 226 -7.17 -15.23 -10.80
N SER A 227 -7.22 -16.02 -11.87
CA SER A 227 -7.22 -15.52 -13.25
C SER A 227 -6.07 -14.55 -13.61
N ASN A 228 -4.83 -14.83 -13.20
CA ASN A 228 -3.68 -13.97 -13.48
C ASN A 228 -2.97 -14.36 -14.78
N THR A 229 -2.30 -13.40 -15.42
CA THR A 229 -1.65 -13.59 -16.73
C THR A 229 -0.15 -13.33 -16.66
N HIS A 230 0.64 -14.32 -17.07
CA HIS A 230 2.07 -14.13 -17.30
C HIS A 230 2.28 -13.39 -18.63
N THR A 231 2.93 -12.23 -18.59
CA THR A 231 3.30 -11.50 -19.82
C THR A 231 4.65 -11.99 -20.30
N GLU A 232 4.68 -12.80 -21.36
CA GLU A 232 5.94 -13.19 -21.99
C GLU A 232 6.60 -11.95 -22.60
N THR A 233 7.82 -11.63 -22.15
CA THR A 233 8.71 -10.75 -22.89
C THR A 233 9.26 -11.50 -24.09
N ARG A 234 8.78 -11.15 -25.30
CA ARG A 234 9.45 -11.51 -26.55
C ARG A 234 10.76 -10.76 -26.71
#